data_AF-A0A286TWQ6-F1
#
_entry.id   AF-A0A286TWQ6-F1
#
_cell.length_a   1.000
_cell.length_b   1.000
_cell.length_c   1.000
_cell.angle_alpha   90.00
_cell.angle_beta   90.00
_cell.angle_gamma   90.00
#
_symmetry.space_group_name_H-M   'P 1'
#
loop_
_entity.id
_entity.type
_entity.pdbx_description
1 polymer ?
#
loop_
_entity_poly.entity_id
_entity_poly.type
_entity_poly.pdbx_seq_one_letter_code
_entity_poly.pdbx_strand_id
1 'polypeptide(L)'
;MIPGSFYTTLRMIDIGEEGAVAELINIRDGDRGGVSQYTVTYPSLQRTLSIRFNNNFPYDILSWSDTYTSGSGKNAKVLTTKARRTHAVMTDYWNKNSVKDLELRKELGLAK
;
A
#
# COMPACT_ATOMS: atom_id res chain seq x y z
N MET A 1 2.25 -18.33 3.38
CA MET A 1 2.36 -16.92 3.83
C MET A 1 0.96 -16.39 4.14
N ILE A 2 0.77 -15.59 5.19
CA ILE A 2 -0.58 -15.12 5.59
C ILE A 2 -0.94 -13.84 4.81
N PRO A 3 -2.06 -13.80 4.06
CA PRO A 3 -2.53 -12.58 3.40
C PRO A 3 -2.88 -11.47 4.41
N GLY A 4 -2.69 -10.21 4.01
CA GLY A 4 -3.01 -9.07 4.88
C GLY A 4 -4.47 -9.03 5.36
N SER A 5 -4.67 -8.66 6.62
CA SER A 5 -5.98 -8.68 7.30
C SER A 5 -7.05 -7.86 6.58
N PHE A 6 -6.69 -6.70 6.02
CA PHE A 6 -7.62 -5.87 5.27
C PHE A 6 -8.24 -6.63 4.09
N TYR A 7 -7.45 -7.45 3.39
CA TYR A 7 -7.94 -8.26 2.28
C TYR A 7 -8.85 -9.38 2.78
N THR A 8 -8.43 -10.16 3.78
CA THR A 8 -9.21 -11.30 4.28
C THR A 8 -10.55 -10.86 4.88
N THR A 9 -10.57 -9.76 5.65
CA THR A 9 -11.80 -9.20 6.22
C THR A 9 -12.77 -8.71 5.14
N LEU A 10 -12.30 -7.90 4.18
CA LEU A 10 -13.18 -7.39 3.11
C LEU A 10 -13.75 -8.51 2.23
N ARG A 11 -13.00 -9.62 2.11
CA ARG A 11 -13.36 -10.76 1.28
C ARG A 11 -14.15 -11.82 2.03
N MET A 12 -14.27 -11.67 3.36
CA MET A 12 -14.85 -12.68 4.24
C MET A 12 -14.17 -14.05 4.03
N ILE A 13 -12.84 -14.06 3.90
CA ILE A 13 -12.03 -15.27 3.80
C ILE A 13 -11.37 -15.49 5.17
N ASP A 14 -11.32 -16.74 5.61
CA ASP A 14 -10.64 -17.10 6.85
C ASP A 14 -9.16 -16.72 6.80
N ILE A 15 -8.63 -16.23 7.92
CA ILE A 15 -7.21 -15.97 8.02
C ILE A 15 -6.46 -17.31 8.06
N GLY A 16 -5.55 -17.51 7.11
CA GLY A 16 -4.87 -18.78 6.94
C GLY A 16 -3.59 -18.65 6.12
N GLU A 17 -2.84 -19.75 6.06
CA GLU A 17 -1.69 -19.84 5.19
C GLU A 17 -2.13 -19.96 3.73
N GLU A 18 -1.56 -19.13 2.86
CA GLU A 18 -1.71 -19.23 1.42
C GLU A 18 -0.37 -19.38 0.73
N GLY A 19 -0.35 -20.17 -0.35
CA GLY A 19 0.81 -20.29 -1.22
C GLY A 19 1.09 -18.94 -1.89
N ALA A 20 2.31 -18.43 -1.75
CA ALA A 20 2.69 -17.14 -2.30
C ALA A 20 4.14 -17.16 -2.82
N VAL A 21 4.38 -16.41 -3.88
CA VAL A 21 5.72 -16.13 -4.43
C VAL A 21 6.03 -14.66 -4.20
N ALA A 22 7.19 -14.40 -3.62
CA ALA A 22 7.66 -13.04 -3.34
C ALA A 22 8.93 -12.74 -4.13
N GLU A 23 8.98 -11.53 -4.69
CA GLU A 23 10.10 -11.04 -5.48
C GLU A 23 10.47 -9.63 -5.01
N LEU A 24 11.77 -9.38 -4.88
CA LEU A 24 12.33 -8.07 -4.56
C LEU A 24 13.19 -7.59 -5.73
N ILE A 25 12.84 -6.44 -6.29
CA ILE A 25 13.60 -5.80 -7.36
C ILE A 25 14.12 -4.45 -6.87
N ASN A 26 15.44 -4.28 -6.93
CA ASN A 26 16.08 -2.99 -6.67
C ASN A 26 16.04 -2.12 -7.93
N ILE A 27 15.46 -0.94 -7.80
CA ILE A 27 15.32 0.09 -8.83
C ILE A 27 16.32 1.20 -8.50
N ARG A 28 17.21 1.52 -9.43
CA ARG A 28 18.25 2.56 -9.26
C ARG A 28 17.71 4.00 -9.33
N ASP A 29 16.41 4.18 -9.14
CA ASP A 29 15.70 5.43 -9.35
C ASP A 29 15.16 5.90 -8.00
N GLY A 30 15.80 6.89 -7.39
CA GLY A 30 15.39 7.42 -6.09
C GLY A 30 16.35 8.42 -5.44
N ASP A 31 15.79 9.50 -4.89
CA ASP A 31 16.51 10.63 -4.28
C ASP A 31 17.32 10.29 -3.01
N ARG A 32 17.20 9.06 -2.46
CA ARG A 32 17.74 8.66 -1.16
C ARG A 32 18.56 7.37 -1.15
N GLY A 33 19.21 6.99 -2.25
CA GLY A 33 20.04 5.78 -2.31
C GLY A 33 19.37 4.55 -2.93
N GLY A 34 18.24 4.76 -3.62
CA GLY A 34 17.54 3.74 -4.40
C GLY A 34 16.16 3.39 -3.86
N VAL A 35 15.35 2.79 -4.72
CA VAL A 35 13.99 2.34 -4.43
C VAL A 35 13.92 0.84 -4.64
N SER A 36 13.22 0.12 -3.78
CA SER A 36 12.88 -1.28 -4.02
C SER A 36 11.42 -1.41 -4.36
N GLN A 37 11.12 -2.40 -5.19
CA GLN A 37 9.78 -2.92 -5.39
C GLN A 37 9.71 -4.35 -4.86
N TYR A 38 8.86 -4.55 -3.86
CA TYR A 38 8.53 -5.87 -3.36
C TYR A 38 7.17 -6.30 -3.92
N THR A 39 7.15 -7.41 -4.63
CA THR A 39 5.94 -7.97 -5.25
C THR A 39 5.63 -9.31 -4.62
N VAL A 40 4.37 -9.50 -4.25
CA VAL A 40 3.86 -10.74 -3.69
C VAL A 40 2.70 -11.20 -4.55
N THR A 41 2.80 -12.42 -5.07
CA THR A 41 1.76 -13.06 -5.86
C THR A 41 1.18 -14.23 -5.08
N TYR A 42 -0.14 -14.25 -4.92
CA TYR A 42 -0.93 -15.34 -4.35
C TYR A 42 -1.74 -15.99 -5.47
N PRO A 43 -1.26 -17.11 -6.07
CA PRO A 43 -1.93 -17.73 -7.21
C PRO A 43 -3.34 -18.24 -6.89
N SER A 44 -3.52 -18.86 -5.72
CA SER A 44 -4.82 -19.36 -5.24
C SER A 44 -5.88 -18.25 -5.14
N LEU A 45 -5.45 -17.07 -4.69
CA LEU A 45 -6.31 -15.91 -4.49
C LEU A 45 -6.46 -15.02 -5.74
N GLN A 46 -5.74 -15.34 -6.82
CA GLN A 46 -5.61 -14.48 -8.00
C GLN A 46 -5.29 -13.03 -7.62
N ARG A 47 -4.33 -12.88 -6.70
CA ARG A 47 -3.97 -11.60 -6.11
C ARG A 47 -2.49 -11.30 -6.28
N THR A 48 -2.17 -10.06 -6.63
CA THR A 48 -0.80 -9.55 -6.67
C THR A 48 -0.71 -8.21 -5.97
N LEU A 49 0.14 -8.12 -4.96
CA LEU A 49 0.45 -6.90 -4.21
C LEU A 49 1.88 -6.45 -4.55
N SER A 50 2.03 -5.22 -5.02
CA SER A 50 3.34 -4.60 -5.25
C SER A 50 3.47 -3.36 -4.38
N ILE A 51 4.60 -3.24 -3.65
CA ILE A 51 4.92 -2.12 -2.78
C ILE A 51 6.26 -1.53 -3.22
N ARG A 52 6.29 -0.24 -3.50
CA ARG A 52 7.51 0.52 -3.77
C ARG A 52 7.88 1.36 -2.57
N PHE A 53 9.12 1.27 -2.11
CA PHE A 53 9.61 1.96 -0.93
C PHE A 53 11.09 2.36 -1.06
N ASN A 54 11.52 3.35 -0.29
CA ASN A 54 12.93 3.77 -0.25
C ASN A 54 13.80 2.69 0.42
N ASN A 55 15.02 2.48 -0.09
CA ASN A 55 15.95 1.47 0.45
C ASN A 55 16.65 1.88 1.75
N ASN A 56 16.40 3.09 2.22
CA ASN A 56 17.07 3.70 3.36
C ASN A 56 16.03 4.07 4.41
N PHE A 57 16.39 3.89 5.68
CA PHE A 57 15.56 4.28 6.81
C PHE A 57 15.05 5.73 6.63
N PRO A 58 13.74 5.99 6.82
CA PRO A 58 12.73 5.13 7.47
C PRO A 58 11.99 4.14 6.55
N TYR A 59 12.53 3.82 5.36
CA TYR A 59 11.91 2.91 4.38
C TYR A 59 10.51 3.36 3.93
N ASP A 60 10.37 4.67 3.72
CA ASP A 60 9.13 5.31 3.27
C ASP A 60 8.47 4.56 2.09
N ILE A 61 7.19 4.20 2.24
CA ILE A 61 6.38 3.67 1.13
C ILE A 61 6.05 4.83 0.18
N LEU A 62 6.46 4.69 -1.08
CA LEU A 62 6.23 5.67 -2.14
C LEU A 62 4.93 5.40 -2.89
N SER A 63 4.63 4.13 -3.14
CA SER A 63 3.39 3.71 -3.80
C SER A 63 3.13 2.23 -3.59
N TRP A 64 1.88 1.82 -3.75
CA TRP A 64 1.53 0.40 -3.85
C TRP A 64 0.42 0.18 -4.87
N SER A 65 0.34 -1.03 -5.37
CA SER A 65 -0.78 -1.53 -6.18
C SER A 65 -1.21 -2.90 -5.70
N ASP A 66 -2.51 -3.13 -5.60
CA ASP A 66 -3.10 -4.42 -5.26
C ASP A 66 -4.11 -4.80 -6.34
N THR A 67 -3.82 -5.89 -7.04
CA THR A 67 -4.68 -6.45 -8.09
C THR A 67 -5.34 -7.70 -7.56
N TYR A 68 -6.68 -7.78 -7.62
CA TYR A 68 -7.45 -8.92 -7.14
C TYR A 68 -8.81 -9.02 -7.85
N THR A 69 -9.39 -10.22 -7.85
CA THR A 69 -10.68 -10.51 -8.49
C THR A 69 -11.87 -10.03 -7.65
N SER A 70 -12.38 -8.82 -7.83
CA SER A 70 -13.52 -8.28 -7.07
C SER A 70 -14.89 -8.90 -7.46
N GLY A 71 -15.78 -9.06 -6.48
CA GLY A 71 -17.11 -9.66 -6.66
C GLY A 71 -17.11 -11.20 -6.66
N SER A 72 -18.26 -11.79 -6.97
CA SER A 72 -18.47 -13.25 -7.01
C SER A 72 -19.28 -13.69 -8.24
N GLY A 73 -19.16 -14.97 -8.60
CA GLY A 73 -19.89 -15.56 -9.73
C GLY A 73 -19.44 -15.04 -11.10
N LYS A 74 -20.33 -15.13 -12.10
CA LYS A 74 -20.04 -14.78 -13.51
C LYS A 74 -19.67 -13.31 -13.74
N ASN A 75 -19.94 -12.45 -12.76
CA ASN A 75 -19.68 -11.00 -12.83
C ASN A 75 -18.39 -10.59 -12.11
N ALA A 76 -17.59 -11.55 -11.61
CA ALA A 76 -16.33 -11.26 -10.98
C ALA A 76 -15.38 -10.55 -11.96
N LYS A 77 -14.74 -9.46 -11.51
CA LYS A 77 -13.85 -8.63 -12.33
C LYS A 77 -12.52 -8.45 -11.64
N VAL A 78 -11.42 -8.55 -12.38
CA VAL A 78 -10.10 -8.19 -11.87
C VAL A 78 -10.02 -6.67 -11.77
N LEU A 79 -9.83 -6.16 -10.55
CA LEU A 79 -9.64 -4.75 -10.26
C LEU A 79 -8.24 -4.51 -9.73
N THR A 80 -7.72 -3.30 -9.94
CA THR A 80 -6.43 -2.87 -9.39
C THR A 80 -6.59 -1.58 -8.62
N THR A 81 -6.34 -1.62 -7.32
CA THR A 81 -6.25 -0.43 -6.48
C THR A 81 -4.82 0.08 -6.47
N LYS A 82 -4.62 1.39 -6.64
CA LYS A 82 -3.29 2.01 -6.61
C LYS A 82 -3.30 3.18 -5.64
N ALA A 83 -2.20 3.35 -4.91
CA ALA A 83 -1.96 4.55 -4.12
C ALA A 83 -0.52 5.02 -4.33
N ARG A 84 -0.34 6.35 -4.35
CA ARG A 84 0.97 7.01 -4.46
C ARG A 84 1.05 8.11 -3.42
N ARG A 85 2.16 8.17 -2.69
CA ARG A 85 2.45 9.26 -1.77
C ARG A 85 2.69 10.54 -2.57
N THR A 86 1.90 11.56 -2.27
CA THR A 86 2.00 12.89 -2.91
C THR A 86 2.69 13.91 -2.00
N HIS A 87 2.36 13.89 -0.71
CA HIS A 87 2.90 14.78 0.31
C HIS A 87 3.31 13.98 1.55
N ALA A 88 4.26 14.51 2.30
CA ALA A 88 4.64 14.01 3.62
C ALA A 88 5.17 15.18 4.45
N VAL A 89 4.67 15.33 5.67
CA VAL A 89 5.07 16.39 6.59
C VAL A 89 5.46 15.73 7.92
N MET A 90 6.63 16.06 8.42
CA MET A 90 7.06 15.66 9.76
C MET A 90 6.69 16.79 10.73
N THR A 91 5.68 16.55 11.57
CA THR A 91 5.16 17.54 12.52
C THR A 91 4.93 16.91 13.88
N ASP A 92 4.97 17.73 14.92
CA ASP A 92 4.68 17.30 16.29
C ASP A 92 3.16 17.16 16.49
N TYR A 93 2.65 15.95 16.21
CA TYR A 93 1.22 15.66 16.19
C TYR A 93 0.50 16.07 17.48
N TRP A 94 1.06 15.75 18.66
CA TRP A 94 0.36 15.99 19.93
C TRP A 94 0.10 17.48 20.20
N ASN A 95 0.96 18.35 19.67
CA ASN A 95 0.82 19.80 19.75
C ASN A 95 0.02 20.40 18.57
N LYS A 96 -0.25 19.62 17.52
CA LYS A 96 -0.82 20.07 16.23
C LYS A 96 -2.04 19.26 15.77
N ASN A 97 -2.77 18.64 16.69
CA ASN A 97 -3.93 17.80 16.38
C ASN A 97 -5.30 18.49 16.65
N SER A 98 -5.31 19.78 16.94
CA SER A 98 -6.51 20.51 17.33
C SER A 98 -7.25 21.12 16.13
N VAL A 99 -8.50 21.55 16.32
CA VAL A 99 -9.33 22.13 15.23
C VAL A 99 -8.69 23.38 14.61
N LYS A 100 -7.97 24.19 15.40
CA LYS A 100 -7.23 25.37 14.88
C LYS A 100 -6.09 25.00 13.93
N ASP A 101 -5.60 23.75 13.98
CA ASP A 101 -4.52 23.26 13.12
C ASP A 101 -5.03 22.68 11.78
N LEU A 102 -6.34 22.80 11.49
CA LEU A 102 -6.95 22.33 10.24
C LEU A 102 -6.24 22.86 8.98
N GLU A 103 -5.68 24.06 9.06
CA GLU A 103 -4.92 24.68 7.97
C GLU A 103 -3.72 23.82 7.51
N LEU A 104 -3.11 23.04 8.40
CA LEU A 104 -2.01 22.12 8.07
C LEU A 104 -2.43 21.00 7.10
N ARG A 105 -3.74 20.71 6.97
CA ARG A 105 -4.25 19.77 5.97
C ARG A 105 -4.02 20.26 4.55
N LYS A 106 -3.94 21.58 4.33
CA LYS A 106 -3.64 22.17 3.03
C LYS A 106 -2.23 21.80 2.56
N GLU A 107 -1.26 21.72 3.48
CA GLU A 107 0.11 21.27 3.18
C GLU A 107 0.16 19.81 2.71
N LEU A 108 -0.83 19.00 3.09
CA LEU A 108 -0.99 17.61 2.65
C LEU A 108 -1.86 17.47 1.39
N GLY A 109 -2.34 18.58 0.82
CA GLY A 109 -3.29 18.57 -0.29
C GLY A 109 -4.69 18.05 0.08
N LEU A 110 -5.02 18.03 1.38
CA LEU A 110 -6.31 17.57 1.91
C LEU A 110 -7.26 18.76 2.14
N ALA A 111 -7.37 19.65 1.15
CA ALA A 111 -8.27 20.79 1.23
C ALA A 111 -9.73 20.31 1.19
N LYS A 112 -10.44 20.52 2.28
CA LYS A 112 -11.89 20.44 2.36
C LYS A 112 -12.39 21.63 3.15
#